data_AF-Q3ZL36-F1
#
_entry.id   AF-Q3ZL36-F1
#
_cell.length_a   1.000
_cell.length_b   1.000
_cell.length_c   1.000
_cell.angle_alpha   90.00
_cell.angle_beta   90.00
_cell.angle_gamma   90.00
#
_symmetry.space_group_name_H-M   'P 1'
#
loop_
_entity.id
_entity.type
_entity.pdbx_description
1 polymer ?
#
loop_
_entity_poly.entity_id
_entity_poly.type
_entity_poly.pdbx_seq_one_letter_code
_entity_poly.pdbx_strand_id
1 'polypeptide(L)'
;MTAKTIPDMLISCRKQSEHLRRLARLAQLREGGEILLSSDALLHSAVIIESLCAASEKAVQDIARMDRSEMQLIVERDAAEETLSAIYEAVTGAAPEWSNVFTYMDAIDEVNELMAIREKTSHAH
;
A
#
# COMPACT_ATOMS: atom_id res chain seq x y z
N MET A 1 -14.07 25.76 -1.35
CA MET A 1 -14.71 24.54 -1.88
C MET A 1 -13.88 23.36 -1.41
N THR A 2 -14.40 22.51 -0.52
CA THR A 2 -13.68 21.32 -0.06
C THR A 2 -13.73 20.25 -1.14
N ALA A 3 -12.57 19.72 -1.54
CA ALA A 3 -12.50 18.60 -2.47
C ALA A 3 -13.19 17.38 -1.84
N LYS A 4 -14.06 16.69 -2.60
CA LYS A 4 -14.71 15.47 -2.13
C LYS A 4 -13.66 14.37 -1.97
N THR A 5 -13.75 13.58 -0.90
CA THR A 5 -12.88 12.40 -0.73
C THR A 5 -13.36 11.24 -1.62
N ILE A 6 -12.49 10.26 -1.89
CA ILE A 6 -12.87 9.08 -2.68
C ILE A 6 -14.09 8.34 -2.07
N PRO A 7 -14.16 8.10 -0.74
CA PRO A 7 -15.36 7.56 -0.10
C PRO A 7 -16.64 8.37 -0.39
N ASP A 8 -16.57 9.69 -0.33
CA ASP A 8 -17.73 10.56 -0.63
C ASP A 8 -18.19 10.42 -2.08
N MET A 9 -17.24 10.30 -3.00
CA MET A 9 -17.53 10.08 -4.42
C MET A 9 -18.20 8.72 -4.64
N LEU A 10 -17.74 7.65 -3.99
CA LEU A 10 -18.33 6.31 -4.10
C LEU A 10 -19.77 6.27 -3.58
N ILE A 11 -20.05 6.94 -2.46
CA ILE A 11 -21.41 7.10 -1.94
C ILE A 11 -22.30 7.83 -2.97
N SER A 12 -21.77 8.86 -3.62
CA SER A 12 -22.51 9.59 -4.66
C SER A 12 -22.78 8.73 -5.89
N CYS A 13 -21.81 7.92 -6.34
CA CYS A 13 -21.98 7.02 -7.47
C CYS A 13 -23.02 5.92 -7.19
N ARG A 14 -23.07 5.36 -5.98
CA ARG A 14 -24.13 4.41 -5.60
C ARG A 14 -25.52 5.03 -5.63
N LYS A 15 -25.66 6.27 -5.15
CA LYS A 15 -26.95 6.99 -5.27
C LYS A 15 -27.36 7.17 -6.73
N GLN A 16 -26.40 7.42 -7.62
CA GLN A 16 -26.66 7.51 -9.06
C GLN A 16 -27.07 6.15 -9.66
N SER A 17 -26.46 5.03 -9.25
CA SER A 17 -26.87 3.70 -9.71
C SER A 17 -28.32 3.38 -9.31
N GLU A 18 -28.71 3.73 -8.08
CA GLU A 18 -30.08 3.56 -7.58
C GLU A 18 -31.09 4.40 -8.36
N HIS A 19 -30.74 5.65 -8.67
CA HIS A 19 -31.55 6.51 -9.54
C HIS A 19 -31.73 5.90 -10.93
N LEU A 20 -30.66 5.40 -11.55
CA LEU A 20 -30.73 4.74 -12.86
C LEU A 20 -31.60 3.48 -12.82
N ARG A 21 -31.50 2.65 -11.76
CA ARG A 21 -32.40 1.50 -11.56
C ARG A 21 -33.86 1.92 -11.44
N ARG A 22 -34.13 3.04 -10.75
CA ARG A 22 -35.50 3.58 -10.63
C ARG A 22 -36.02 4.06 -11.98
N LEU A 23 -35.20 4.76 -12.76
CA LEU A 23 -35.56 5.20 -14.10
C LEU A 23 -35.79 4.02 -15.05
N ALA A 24 -34.98 2.97 -14.96
CA ALA A 24 -35.17 1.75 -15.75
C ALA A 24 -36.55 1.12 -15.48
N ARG A 25 -36.95 1.00 -14.21
CA ARG A 25 -38.28 0.49 -13.84
C ARG A 25 -39.42 1.34 -14.43
N LEU A 26 -39.28 2.66 -14.43
CA LEU A 26 -40.28 3.55 -15.02
C LEU A 26 -40.32 3.42 -16.55
N ALA A 27 -39.18 3.21 -17.19
CA ALA A 27 -39.10 2.99 -18.64
C ALA A 27 -39.75 1.66 -19.07
N GLN A 28 -39.72 0.61 -18.24
CA GLN A 28 -40.37 -0.68 -18.52
C GLN A 28 -41.91 -0.61 -18.49
N LEU A 29 -42.47 0.27 -17.66
CA LEU A 29 -43.92 0.36 -17.45
C LEU A 29 -44.66 1.18 -18.52
N ARG A 30 -43.96 1.64 -19.58
CA ARG A 30 -44.51 2.59 -20.54
C ARG A 30 -44.81 1.91 -21.89
N GLU A 31 -46.07 1.88 -22.30
CA GLU A 31 -46.53 1.23 -23.54
C GLU A 31 -46.33 2.03 -24.83
N GLY A 32 -45.78 3.24 -24.80
CA GLY A 32 -45.64 4.01 -26.04
C GLY A 32 -44.95 5.36 -25.90
N GLY A 33 -43.74 5.44 -26.42
CA GLY A 33 -43.10 6.69 -26.83
C GLY A 33 -41.60 6.71 -26.60
N GLU A 34 -40.92 7.33 -27.55
CA GLU A 34 -39.48 7.46 -27.69
C GLU A 34 -38.86 8.13 -26.46
N ILE A 35 -38.31 7.32 -25.56
CA ILE A 35 -37.26 7.79 -24.65
C ILE A 35 -35.94 7.52 -25.39
N LEU A 36 -35.05 8.51 -25.41
CA LEU A 36 -33.72 8.42 -26.01
C LEU A 36 -32.87 7.25 -25.45
N LEU A 37 -33.25 6.69 -24.30
CA LEU A 37 -32.58 5.61 -23.57
C LEU A 37 -33.56 4.49 -23.23
N SER A 38 -33.25 3.29 -23.68
CA SER A 38 -33.95 2.05 -23.31
C SER A 38 -33.76 1.74 -21.81
N SER A 39 -34.74 1.08 -21.19
CA SER A 39 -34.61 0.51 -19.85
C SER A 39 -33.35 -0.33 -19.70
N ASP A 40 -32.97 -1.06 -20.75
CA ASP A 40 -31.81 -1.95 -20.72
C ASP A 40 -30.50 -1.15 -20.57
N ALA A 41 -30.37 -0.05 -21.33
CA ALA A 41 -29.23 0.86 -21.22
C ALA A 41 -29.09 1.47 -19.81
N LEU A 42 -30.21 1.87 -19.20
CA LEU A 42 -30.24 2.40 -17.83
C LEU A 42 -29.81 1.35 -16.80
N LEU A 43 -30.27 0.10 -16.95
CA LEU A 43 -29.88 -0.99 -16.08
C LEU A 43 -28.40 -1.34 -16.24
N HIS A 44 -27.93 -1.41 -17.47
CA HIS A 44 -26.53 -1.67 -17.79
C HIS A 44 -25.60 -0.60 -17.21
N SER A 45 -25.95 0.68 -17.36
CA SER A 45 -25.20 1.77 -16.73
C SER A 45 -25.18 1.67 -15.20
N ALA A 46 -26.30 1.32 -14.57
CA ALA A 46 -26.35 1.13 -13.12
C ALA A 46 -25.41 -0.01 -12.66
N VAL A 47 -25.39 -1.12 -13.39
CA VAL A 47 -24.51 -2.27 -13.09
C VAL A 47 -23.03 -1.90 -13.26
N ILE A 48 -22.67 -1.17 -14.31
CA ILE A 48 -21.30 -0.69 -14.52
C ILE A 48 -20.86 0.21 -13.36
N ILE A 49 -21.70 1.15 -12.94
CA ILE A 49 -21.36 2.07 -11.84
C ILE A 49 -21.09 1.28 -10.55
N GLU A 50 -21.89 0.27 -10.24
CA GLU A 50 -21.69 -0.57 -9.05
C GLU A 50 -20.40 -1.38 -9.12
N SER A 51 -20.13 -1.97 -10.28
CA SER A 51 -18.89 -2.72 -10.53
C SER A 51 -17.66 -1.83 -10.35
N LEU A 52 -17.68 -0.63 -10.90
CA LEU A 52 -16.60 0.35 -10.75
C LEU A 52 -16.47 0.82 -9.30
N CYS A 53 -17.57 1.06 -8.59
CA CYS A 53 -17.53 1.42 -7.17
C CYS A 53 -16.88 0.31 -6.34
N ALA A 54 -17.26 -0.95 -6.55
CA ALA A 54 -16.68 -2.09 -5.85
C ALA A 54 -15.17 -2.24 -6.14
N ALA A 55 -14.76 -2.07 -7.41
CA ALA A 55 -13.36 -2.12 -7.79
C ALA A 55 -12.54 -0.98 -7.15
N SER A 56 -13.09 0.24 -7.12
CA SER A 56 -12.45 1.39 -6.48
C SER A 56 -12.34 1.24 -4.97
N GLU A 57 -13.36 0.70 -4.29
CA GLU A 57 -13.29 0.41 -2.85
C GLU A 57 -12.19 -0.59 -2.53
N LYS A 58 -12.10 -1.67 -3.31
CA LYS A 58 -11.04 -2.65 -3.16
C LYS A 58 -9.65 -2.02 -3.33
N ALA A 59 -9.48 -1.19 -4.37
CA ALA A 59 -8.21 -0.50 -4.61
C ALA A 59 -7.81 0.42 -3.44
N VAL A 60 -8.77 1.18 -2.89
CA VAL A 60 -8.51 2.04 -1.72
C VAL A 60 -8.11 1.21 -0.50
N GLN A 61 -8.78 0.08 -0.27
CA GLN A 61 -8.44 -0.83 0.84
C GLN A 61 -7.06 -1.44 0.67
N ASP A 62 -6.71 -1.85 -0.55
CA ASP A 62 -5.40 -2.43 -0.87
C ASP A 62 -4.27 -1.42 -0.70
N ILE A 63 -4.46 -0.17 -1.13
CA ILE A 63 -3.49 0.92 -0.91
C ILE A 63 -3.31 1.14 0.59
N ALA A 64 -4.39 1.32 1.35
CA ALA A 64 -4.29 1.56 2.79
C ALA A 64 -3.63 0.39 3.54
N ARG A 65 -3.82 -0.84 3.07
CA ARG A 65 -3.13 -2.03 3.60
C ARG A 65 -1.64 -2.01 3.27
N MET A 66 -1.29 -1.66 2.04
CA MET A 66 0.10 -1.54 1.59
C MET A 66 0.83 -0.46 2.37
N ASP A 67 0.24 0.73 2.54
CA ASP A 67 0.82 1.83 3.31
C ASP A 67 1.18 1.40 4.75
N ARG A 68 0.28 0.63 5.40
CA ARG A 68 0.55 0.08 6.75
C ARG A 68 1.69 -0.93 6.74
N SER A 69 1.73 -1.81 5.73
CA SER A 69 2.78 -2.82 5.59
C SER A 69 4.13 -2.19 5.30
N GLU A 70 4.19 -1.15 4.48
CA GLU A 70 5.43 -0.42 4.19
C GLU A 70 5.94 0.31 5.42
N MET A 71 5.05 0.95 6.18
CA MET A 71 5.43 1.58 7.46
C MET A 71 6.00 0.56 8.44
N GLN A 72 5.39 -0.64 8.52
CA GLN A 72 5.91 -1.71 9.35
C GLN A 72 7.31 -2.17 8.89
N LEU A 73 7.53 -2.35 7.59
CA LEU A 73 8.83 -2.74 7.05
C LEU A 73 9.92 -1.69 7.32
N ILE A 74 9.58 -0.40 7.29
CA ILE A 74 10.53 0.66 7.66
C ILE A 74 10.92 0.54 9.14
N VAL A 75 9.94 0.36 10.04
CA VAL A 75 10.21 0.18 11.48
C VAL A 75 11.07 -1.05 11.74
N GLU A 76 10.77 -2.17 11.08
CA GLU A 76 11.56 -3.40 11.21
C GLU A 76 12.98 -3.23 10.66
N ARG A 77 13.13 -2.55 9.52
CA ARG A 77 14.44 -2.21 8.95
C ARG A 77 15.25 -1.32 9.90
N ASP A 78 14.66 -0.25 10.40
CA ASP A 78 15.35 0.72 11.26
C ASP A 78 15.83 0.05 12.57
N ALA A 79 15.01 -0.83 13.15
CA ALA A 79 15.40 -1.63 14.32
C ALA A 79 16.55 -2.62 14.02
N ALA A 80 16.54 -3.24 12.84
CA ALA A 80 17.63 -4.11 12.41
C ALA A 80 18.92 -3.32 12.17
N GLU A 81 18.84 -2.16 11.52
CA GLU A 81 19.97 -1.26 11.27
C GLU A 81 20.58 -0.75 12.58
N GLU A 82 19.76 -0.38 13.56
CA GLU A 82 20.22 0.01 14.90
C GLU A 82 20.97 -1.13 15.59
N THR A 83 20.42 -2.35 15.55
CA THR A 83 21.05 -3.53 16.14
C THR A 83 22.40 -3.85 15.48
N LEU A 84 22.45 -3.81 14.14
CA LEU A 84 23.69 -4.04 13.39
C LEU A 84 24.73 -2.95 13.66
N SER A 85 24.30 -1.69 13.76
CA SER A 85 25.19 -0.56 14.08
C SER A 85 25.79 -0.72 15.47
N ALA A 86 25.00 -1.11 16.46
CA ALA A 86 25.48 -1.36 17.82
C ALA A 86 26.50 -2.51 17.88
N ILE A 87 26.27 -3.60 17.14
CA ILE A 87 27.22 -4.72 17.04
C ILE A 87 28.52 -4.26 16.38
N TYR A 88 28.42 -3.56 15.25
CA TYR A 88 29.58 -3.06 14.52
C TYR A 88 30.41 -2.14 15.41
N GLU A 89 29.79 -1.11 16.02
CA GLU A 89 30.48 -0.16 16.92
C GLU A 89 31.13 -0.86 18.12
N ALA A 90 30.49 -1.87 18.72
CA ALA A 90 31.07 -2.61 19.83
C ALA A 90 32.37 -3.36 19.46
N VAL A 91 32.49 -3.79 18.20
CA VAL A 91 33.65 -4.54 17.70
C VAL A 91 34.70 -3.61 17.12
N THR A 92 34.31 -2.69 16.25
CA THR A 92 35.22 -1.80 15.50
C THR A 92 35.61 -0.55 16.30
N GLY A 93 34.77 -0.12 17.25
CA GLY A 93 34.94 1.13 18.01
C GLY A 93 34.43 2.38 17.29
N ALA A 94 33.81 2.24 16.11
CA ALA A 94 33.22 3.34 15.35
C ALA A 94 31.86 2.92 14.78
N ALA A 95 30.94 3.88 14.64
CA ALA A 95 29.66 3.63 13.98
C ALA A 95 29.87 3.34 12.48
N PRO A 96 29.09 2.43 11.87
CA PRO A 96 29.18 2.16 10.44
C PRO A 96 28.62 3.33 9.61
N GLU A 97 29.24 3.59 8.46
CA GLU A 97 28.73 4.56 7.47
C GLU A 97 27.89 3.84 6.42
N TRP A 98 26.61 3.64 6.72
CA TRP A 98 25.69 3.00 5.78
C TRP A 98 25.61 3.75 4.45
N SER A 99 25.76 3.02 3.35
CA SER A 99 25.60 3.59 2.02
C SER A 99 25.15 2.52 1.02
N ASN A 100 24.78 2.94 -0.19
CA ASN A 100 24.45 1.99 -1.26
C ASN A 100 25.64 1.12 -1.69
N VAL A 101 26.87 1.48 -1.29
CA VAL A 101 28.11 0.75 -1.60
C VAL A 101 28.59 -0.05 -0.39
N PHE A 102 28.37 0.45 0.82
CA PHE A 102 28.72 -0.23 2.08
C PHE A 102 27.47 -0.84 2.72
N THR A 103 27.33 -2.15 2.56
CA THR A 103 26.14 -2.92 2.89
C THR A 103 26.28 -3.64 4.24
N TYR A 104 25.19 -4.25 4.71
CA TYR A 104 25.20 -5.06 5.93
C TYR A 104 26.19 -6.24 5.88
N MET A 105 26.42 -6.82 4.70
CA MET A 105 27.37 -7.93 4.57
C MET A 105 28.81 -7.45 4.74
N ASP A 106 29.16 -6.28 4.19
CA ASP A 106 30.49 -5.69 4.35
C ASP A 106 30.78 -5.41 5.84
N ALA A 107 29.80 -4.88 6.56
CA ALA A 107 29.89 -4.65 8.00
C ALA A 107 30.07 -5.96 8.80
N ILE A 108 29.35 -7.02 8.43
CA ILE A 108 29.48 -8.34 9.07
C ILE A 108 30.86 -8.96 8.80
N ASP A 109 31.35 -8.86 7.57
CA ASP A 109 32.66 -9.39 7.19
C ASP A 109 33.78 -8.71 7.97
N GLU A 110 33.76 -7.38 8.09
CA GLU A 110 34.74 -6.63 8.89
C GLU A 110 34.68 -7.00 10.38
N VAL A 111 33.48 -7.12 10.95
CA VAL A 111 33.29 -7.57 12.34
C VAL A 111 33.90 -8.97 12.54
N ASN A 112 33.65 -9.90 11.62
CA ASN A 112 34.20 -11.26 11.69
C ASN A 112 35.73 -11.26 11.63
N GLU A 113 36.33 -10.48 10.73
CA GLU A 113 37.78 -10.36 10.60
C GLU A 113 38.43 -9.82 11.88
N LEU A 114 37.87 -8.75 12.46
CA LEU A 114 38.38 -8.15 13.69
C LEU A 114 38.24 -9.08 14.89
N MET A 115 37.12 -9.79 15.00
CA MET A 115 36.91 -10.80 16.05
C MET A 115 37.92 -11.94 15.93
N ALA A 116 38.18 -12.45 14.71
CA ALA A 116 39.17 -13.49 14.47
C ALA A 116 40.60 -13.02 14.80
N ILE A 117 40.93 -11.76 14.50
CA ILE A 117 42.22 -11.16 14.89
C ILE A 117 42.33 -11.08 16.42
N ARG A 118 41.30 -10.56 17.11
CA ARG A 118 41.27 -10.44 18.57
C ARG A 118 41.44 -11.80 19.24
N GLU A 119 40.72 -12.83 18.79
CA GLU A 119 40.82 -14.18 19.33
C GLU A 119 42.24 -14.75 19.21
N LYS A 120 42.88 -14.60 18.04
CA LYS A 120 44.28 -15.01 17.83
C LYS A 120 45.24 -14.29 18.77
N THR A 121 45.07 -12.98 18.97
CA THR A 121 45.92 -12.21 19.89
C THR A 121 45.70 -12.57 21.35
N SER A 122 44.47 -12.93 21.73
CA SER A 122 44.13 -13.39 23.09
C SER A 122 44.73 -14.76 23.42
N HIS A 123 44.96 -15.63 22.45
CA HIS A 123 45.57 -16.95 22.64
C HIS A 123 47.10 -16.94 22.56
N ALA A 124 47.71 -15.80 22.23
CA ALA A 124 49.16 -15.63 22.14
C ALA A 124 49.80 -15.11 23.44
N HIS A 125 48.99 -14.81 24.46
CA HIS A 125 49.38 -14.44 25.82
C HIS A 125 48.97 -15.52 26.82
#